data_AF-A0A971ZVW4-F1
#
_entry.id   AF-A0A971ZVW4-F1
#
_cell.length_a   1.000
_cell.length_b   1.000
_cell.length_c   1.000
_cell.angle_alpha   90.00
_cell.angle_beta   90.00
_cell.angle_gamma   90.00
#
_symmetry.space_group_name_H-M   'P 1'
#
loop_
_entity.id
_entity.type
_entity.pdbx_description
1 polymer ?
#
loop_
_entity_poly.entity_id
_entity_poly.type
_entity_poly.pdbx_seq_one_letter_code
_entity_poly.pdbx_strand_id
1 'polypeptide(L)' 'MAKDAKASFESNLKRLEQIVAGLEKGDVELEASLKLYEEGATLIESCRRQLAEAETRIEKIRPKGDRLETEPFEPEQ' A
#
# COMPACT_ATOMS: atom_id res chain seq x y z
N MET A 1 -16.06 -19.00 -3.86
CA MET A 1 -15.30 -18.64 -5.07
C MET A 1 -13.93 -18.15 -4.60
N ALA A 2 -12.92 -19.01 -4.73
CA ALA A 2 -11.55 -18.72 -4.35
C ALA A 2 -10.91 -17.91 -5.48
N LYS A 3 -10.73 -16.60 -5.25
CA LYS A 3 -10.05 -15.72 -6.20
C LYS A 3 -8.67 -15.44 -5.63
N ASP A 4 -7.70 -16.18 -6.17
CA ASP A 4 -6.27 -15.90 -6.22
C ASP A 4 -5.57 -15.63 -4.87
N ALA A 5 -4.77 -16.61 -4.45
CA ALA A 5 -3.87 -16.58 -3.31
C ALA A 5 -2.65 -15.64 -3.51
N LYS A 6 -2.83 -14.52 -4.21
CA LYS A 6 -1.91 -13.40 -4.15
C LYS A 6 -2.35 -12.58 -2.95
N ALA A 7 -1.57 -12.58 -1.87
CA ALA A 7 -1.97 -12.00 -0.60
C ALA A 7 -2.43 -10.54 -0.79
N SER A 8 -3.75 -10.32 -0.66
CA SER A 8 -4.36 -9.00 -0.86
C SER A 8 -3.93 -8.04 0.25
N PHE A 9 -4.10 -6.74 0.03
CA PHE A 9 -3.80 -5.72 1.04
C PHE A 9 -4.50 -6.03 2.36
N GLU A 10 -5.78 -6.35 2.31
CA GLU A 10 -6.63 -6.68 3.46
C GLU A 10 -6.15 -7.96 4.15
N SER A 11 -5.71 -8.96 3.39
CA SER A 11 -5.14 -10.18 3.95
C SER A 11 -3.82 -9.91 4.69
N ASN A 12 -2.94 -9.10 4.11
CA ASN A 12 -1.66 -8.74 4.72
C ASN A 12 -1.87 -7.90 5.98
N LEU A 13 -2.81 -6.95 5.92
CA LEU A 13 -3.18 -6.11 7.07
C LEU A 13 -3.74 -6.97 8.21
N LYS A 14 -4.66 -7.89 7.91
CA LYS A 14 -5.23 -8.81 8.90
C LYS A 14 -4.14 -9.68 9.55
N ARG A 15 -3.16 -10.13 8.76
CA ARG A 15 -2.04 -10.91 9.29
C ARG A 15 -1.14 -10.07 10.19
N LEU A 16 -0.88 -8.81 9.83
CA LEU A 16 -0.14 -7.87 10.67
C LEU A 16 -0.84 -7.63 12.01
N GLU A 17 -2.16 -7.45 12.03
CA GLU A 17 -2.94 -7.32 13.26
C GLU A 17 -2.80 -8.55 14.17
N GLN A 18 -2.81 -9.75 13.59
CA GLN A 18 -2.59 -11.00 14.34
C GLN A 18 -1.18 -11.09 14.92
N ILE A 19 -0.17 -10.67 14.15
CA ILE A 19 1.23 -10.64 14.60
C ILE A 19 1.37 -9.69 15.79
N VAL A 20 0.85 -8.46 15.68
CA VAL A 20 0.89 -7.46 16.76
C VAL A 20 0.21 -7.99 18.00
N ALA A 21 -1.03 -8.52 17.87
CA ALA A 21 -1.75 -9.10 18.99
C ALA A 21 -1.02 -10.29 19.64
N GLY A 22 -0.24 -11.05 18.87
CA GLY A 22 0.62 -12.12 19.38
C GLY A 22 1.79 -11.57 20.18
N LEU A 23 2.50 -10.58 19.64
CA LEU A 23 3.65 -9.94 20.30
C LEU A 23 3.24 -9.20 21.59
N GLU A 24 2.09 -8.52 21.59
CA GLU A 24 1.58 -7.77 22.75
C GLU A 24 1.17 -8.69 23.92
N LYS A 25 0.78 -9.93 23.65
CA LYS A 25 0.46 -10.89 24.72
C LYS A 25 1.69 -11.29 25.55
N GLY A 26 2.90 -11.13 25.01
CA GLY A 26 4.15 -11.38 25.73
C GLY A 26 4.43 -12.85 26.08
N ASP A 27 3.56 -13.79 25.67
CA ASP A 27 3.68 -15.23 25.94
C ASP A 27 4.34 -15.98 24.77
N VAL A 28 5.17 -15.27 24.00
CA VAL A 28 5.81 -15.78 22.79
C VAL A 28 7.30 -15.91 23.05
N GLU A 29 7.82 -17.13 22.89
CA GLU A 29 9.26 -17.42 22.97
C GLU A 29 10.06 -16.45 22.07
N LEU A 30 11.29 -16.12 22.48
CA LEU A 30 12.14 -15.15 21.77
C LEU A 30 12.31 -15.51 20.28
N GLU A 31 12.57 -16.78 19.97
CA GLU A 31 12.76 -17.23 18.59
C GLU A 31 11.47 -17.08 17.75
N ALA A 32 10.31 -17.34 18.34
CA ALA A 32 9.03 -17.14 17.68
C ALA A 32 8.73 -15.64 17.49
N SER A 33 9.10 -14.80 18.45
CA SER A 33 8.98 -13.34 18.35
C SER A 33 9.81 -12.77 17.19
N LEU A 34 11.03 -13.28 17.00
CA LEU A 34 11.88 -12.91 15.86
C LEU A 34 11.26 -13.29 14.52
N LYS A 35 10.71 -14.51 14.40
CA LYS A 35 10.02 -14.97 13.18
C LYS A 35 8.79 -14.12 12.87
N LEU A 36 7.99 -13.79 13.88
CA LEU A 36 6.82 -12.92 13.74
C LEU A 36 7.22 -11.50 13.30
N TYR A 37 8.33 -10.98 13.81
CA TYR A 37 8.86 -9.68 13.40
C TYR A 37 9.31 -9.67 11.93
N GLU A 38 10.09 -10.68 11.50
CA GLU A 38 10.52 -10.82 10.09
C GLU A 38 9.33 -10.95 9.13
N GLU A 39 8.32 -11.73 9.52
CA GLU A 39 7.08 -11.86 8.78
C GLU A 39 6.36 -10.50 8.68
N GLY A 40 6.22 -9.80 9.81
CA GLY A 40 5.61 -8.47 9.87
C GLY A 40 6.33 -7.45 8.97
N ALA A 41 7.66 -7.43 8.98
CA ALA A 41 8.45 -6.55 8.11
C ALA A 41 8.17 -6.82 6.63
N THR A 42 8.09 -8.09 6.24
CA THR A 42 7.78 -8.49 4.86
C THR A 42 6.36 -8.07 4.45
N LEU A 43 5.38 -8.23 5.34
CA LEU A 43 4.00 -7.82 5.11
C LEU A 43 3.86 -6.31 4.96
N ILE A 44 4.58 -5.53 5.78
CA ILE A 44 4.60 -4.06 5.70
C ILE A 44 5.10 -3.60 4.33
N GLU A 45 6.20 -4.17 3.85
CA GLU A 45 6.75 -3.83 2.53
C GLU A 45 5.77 -4.17 1.39
N SER A 46 5.07 -5.31 1.49
CA SER A 46 4.02 -5.68 0.55
C SER A 46 2.85 -4.69 0.56
N CYS A 47 2.37 -4.30 1.74
CA CYS A 47 1.30 -3.31 1.89
C CYS A 47 1.71 -1.94 1.29
N ARG A 48 2.92 -1.48 1.58
CA ARG A 48 3.46 -0.22 1.03
C ARG A 48 3.50 -0.23 -0.49
N ARG A 49 3.96 -1.33 -1.10
CA ARG A 49 3.98 -1.47 -2.55
C ARG A 49 2.57 -1.40 -3.14
N GLN A 50 1.61 -2.08 -2.53
CA GLN A 50 0.22 -2.08 -3.01
C GLN A 50 -0.43 -0.69 -2.92
N LEU A 51 -0.17 0.05 -1.84
CA LEU A 51 -0.63 1.43 -1.69
C LEU A 51 -0.02 2.35 -2.75
N ALA A 52 1.28 2.25 -3.00
CA ALA A 52 1.96 3.06 -4.03
C ALA A 52 1.42 2.78 -5.44
N GLU A 53 1.12 1.52 -5.76
CA GLU A 53 0.49 1.14 -7.03
C GLU A 53 -0.92 1.74 -7.14
N ALA A 54 -1.70 1.69 -6.07
CA ALA A 54 -3.03 2.29 -6.02
C ALA A 54 -2.99 3.81 -6.18
N GLU A 55 -2.06 4.51 -5.51
CA GLU A 55 -1.85 5.95 -5.63
C GLU A 55 -1.49 6.34 -7.06
N THR A 56 -0.52 5.65 -7.67
CA THR A 56 -0.12 5.86 -9.06
C THR A 56 -1.29 5.72 -10.01
N ARG A 57 -2.18 4.74 -9.76
CA ARG A 57 -3.37 4.53 -10.56
C ARG A 57 -4.38 5.67 -10.39
N ILE A 58 -4.55 6.19 -9.18
CA ILE A 58 -5.40 7.35 -8.89
C ILE A 58 -4.87 8.59 -9.61
N GLU A 59 -3.56 8.84 -9.60
CA GLU A 59 -2.96 9.98 -10.28
C GLU A 59 -3.18 9.93 -11.80
N LYS A 60 -3.15 8.74 -12.41
CA LYS A 60 -3.39 8.58 -13.86
C LYS A 60 -4.84 8.86 -14.28
N ILE A 61 -5.82 8.61 -13.40
CA ILE A 61 -7.24 8.84 -13.68
C ILE A 61 -7.72 10.22 -13.23
N ARG A 62 -6.95 10.91 -12.38
CA ARG A 62 -7.28 12.29 -12.01
C ARG A 62 -7.23 13.15 -13.28
N PRO A 63 -8.32 13.84 -13.65
CA PRO A 63 -8.25 14.81 -14.71
C PRO A 63 -7.18 15.84 -14.31
N LYS A 64 -6.17 16.03 -15.16
CA LYS A 64 -5.28 17.18 -15.03
C LYS A 64 -6.18 18.38 -15.15
N GLY A 65 -6.42 19.06 -14.02
CA GLY A 65 -7.36 20.17 -13.92
C GLY A 65 -7.20 21.06 -15.14
N ASP A 66 -8.32 21.21 -15.86
CA ASP A 66 -8.58 22.05 -17.01
C ASP A 66 -7.43 23.03 -17.31
N ARG A 67 -6.38 22.54 -17.96
CA ARG A 67 -5.28 23.39 -18.41
C ARG A 67 -5.79 24.03 -19.69
N LEU A 68 -6.55 25.11 -19.52
CA LEU A 68 -6.72 26.10 -20.57
C LEU A 68 -5.33 26.61 -20.91
N GLU A 69 -4.74 26.05 -21.97
CA GLU A 69 -3.54 26.58 -22.56
C GLU A 69 -3.91 27.91 -23.19
N THR A 70 -3.57 29.01 -22.52
CA THR A 70 -3.66 30.33 -23.13
C THR A 70 -2.47 30.46 -24.08
N GLU A 71 -2.72 30.44 -25.38
CA GLU A 71 -1.73 30.86 -26.36
C GLU A 71 -1.51 32.37 -26.24
N PRO A 72 -0.26 32.87 -26.36
CA PRO A 72 -0.01 34.31 -26.45
C PRO A 72 -0.77 34.86 -27.66
N PHE A 73 -1.70 35.79 -27.41
CA PHE A 73 -2.35 36.54 -28.48
C PHE A 73 -1.31 37.47 -29.11
N GLU A 74 -0.85 37.16 -30.31
CA GLU A 74 -0.07 38.10 -31.13
C GLU A 74 -1.05 38.95 -31.95
N PRO A 75 -1.23 40.25 -31.65
CA PRO A 75 -2.02 41.12 -32.49
C PRO A 75 -1.31 41.34 -33.83
N GLU A 76 -1.96 40.98 -34.93
CA GLU A 76 -1.52 41.38 -36.28
C GLU A 76 -1.45 42.92 -36.36
N GLN A 77 -0.26 43.42 -36.70
CA GLN A 77 -0.01 44.80 -37.15
C GLN A 77 0.54 44.74 -38.56
#